data_AF-M2YM97-F1
#
_entry.id   AF-M2YM97-F1
#
_cell.length_a   1.000
_cell.length_b   1.000
_cell.length_c   1.000
_cell.angle_alpha   90.00
_cell.angle_beta   90.00
_cell.angle_gamma   90.00
#
_symmetry.space_group_name_H-M   'P 1'
#
loop_
_entity.id
_entity.type
_entity.pdbx_description
1 polymer ?
#
loop_
_entity_poly.entity_id
_entity_poly.type
_entity_poly.pdbx_seq_one_letter_code
_entity_poly.pdbx_strand_id
1 'polypeptide(L)'
;MALVQALILALSVPSSRASPLSVSPSRIAARADPPAPSTYPLDGGACGNEWQYLNFDPTSDTDQAHLLTLHNVICSGEMRAISSWGATSAQDVNVPYKRYFPENDPDDADDVTEENVYDVLIKIAGESSTDGMIGEVVGGFVIDNLDFNGDCASDSDTLAYTDTDTLDSREKIHFCSPSWTRPNIADLQCANFAAYASTAMDAFSRIALHEMTHYAVIGEAGPGQIGDAKNDDGDYAYEPERVHALVEENPGLCEINADSYAWMSLETWLSQYCSSEADPPTGRDDTDYFTEDPPAYEPGTPGDSDGDSD
;
A
#
# COMPACT_ATOMS: atom_id res chain seq x y z
N MET A 1 53.83 -26.79 -66.60
CA MET A 1 53.42 -25.49 -66.01
C MET A 1 52.31 -24.90 -66.87
N ALA A 2 51.08 -24.88 -66.36
CA ALA A 2 50.03 -23.92 -66.73
C ALA A 2 48.83 -24.18 -65.79
N LEU A 3 48.57 -23.20 -64.92
CA LEU A 3 47.53 -23.20 -63.90
C LEU A 3 46.30 -22.51 -64.52
N VAL A 4 45.13 -23.15 -64.50
CA VAL A 4 43.86 -22.53 -64.92
C VAL A 4 43.12 -22.12 -63.65
N GLN A 5 43.03 -20.81 -63.40
CA GLN A 5 42.25 -20.20 -62.32
C GLN A 5 40.80 -19.98 -62.77
N ALA A 6 39.88 -20.40 -61.90
CA ALA A 6 38.45 -20.22 -62.03
C ALA A 6 38.03 -18.77 -61.76
N LEU A 7 37.04 -18.32 -62.53
CA LEU A 7 36.39 -17.01 -62.47
C LEU A 7 35.36 -17.00 -61.32
N ILE A 8 35.54 -16.15 -60.31
CA ILE A 8 34.52 -15.87 -59.29
C ILE A 8 33.86 -14.54 -59.62
N LEU A 9 32.56 -14.57 -59.93
CA LEU A 9 31.71 -13.38 -60.01
C LEU A 9 31.53 -12.79 -58.60
N ALA A 10 31.92 -11.52 -58.42
CA ALA A 10 31.58 -10.74 -57.25
C ALA A 10 30.13 -10.22 -57.36
N LEU A 11 29.25 -10.71 -56.49
CA LEU A 11 27.91 -10.14 -56.25
C LEU A 11 28.07 -8.92 -55.32
N SER A 12 27.84 -7.72 -55.85
CA SER A 12 27.72 -6.50 -55.05
C SER A 12 26.35 -6.43 -54.38
N VAL A 13 26.30 -6.62 -53.05
CA VAL A 13 25.12 -6.35 -52.23
C VAL A 13 25.01 -4.82 -52.02
N PRO A 14 23.89 -4.16 -52.36
CA PRO A 14 23.67 -2.79 -51.93
C PRO A 14 23.43 -2.78 -50.42
N SER A 15 24.30 -2.08 -49.68
CA SER A 15 24.04 -1.75 -48.28
C SER A 15 22.89 -0.74 -48.22
N SER A 16 21.68 -1.19 -47.91
CA SER A 16 20.62 -0.31 -47.44
C SER A 16 21.00 0.20 -46.06
N ARG A 17 21.49 1.43 -45.97
CA ARG A 17 21.50 2.19 -44.73
C ARG A 17 20.04 2.46 -44.35
N ALA A 18 19.49 1.63 -43.47
CA ALA A 18 18.38 2.07 -42.64
C ALA A 18 18.93 3.22 -41.78
N SER A 19 18.42 4.43 -42.00
CA SER A 19 18.56 5.48 -40.99
C SER A 19 18.04 4.93 -39.67
N PRO A 20 18.74 5.12 -38.54
CA PRO A 20 18.14 4.79 -37.26
C PRO A 20 16.87 5.63 -37.13
N LEU A 21 15.72 4.97 -37.02
CA LEU A 21 14.54 5.61 -36.49
C LEU A 21 14.95 6.07 -35.09
N SER A 22 15.14 7.38 -34.92
CA SER A 22 15.16 7.98 -33.59
C SER A 22 13.75 7.89 -33.05
N VAL A 23 13.36 6.69 -32.62
CA VAL A 23 12.30 6.56 -31.63
C VAL A 23 12.97 6.99 -30.33
N SER A 24 13.10 8.31 -30.15
CA SER A 24 13.07 8.84 -28.80
C SER A 24 11.80 8.25 -28.18
N PRO A 25 11.84 7.68 -26.97
CA PRO A 25 10.62 7.42 -26.22
C PRO A 25 9.83 8.72 -26.30
N SER A 26 8.65 8.66 -26.90
CA SER A 26 7.81 9.83 -26.99
C SER A 26 7.59 10.25 -25.55
N ARG A 27 8.17 11.39 -25.15
CA ARG A 27 7.73 12.07 -23.94
C ARG A 27 6.21 12.07 -24.02
N ILE A 28 5.58 11.50 -23.00
CA ILE A 28 4.14 11.52 -22.82
C ILE A 28 3.68 12.91 -23.25
N ALA A 29 2.80 12.96 -24.26
CA ALA A 29 2.31 14.23 -24.78
C ALA A 29 1.86 15.07 -23.59
N ALA A 30 2.33 16.32 -23.51
CA ALA A 30 1.95 17.24 -22.44
C ALA A 30 0.43 17.15 -22.28
N ARG A 31 -0.01 16.58 -21.15
CA ARG A 31 -1.42 16.44 -20.86
C ARG A 31 -2.01 17.85 -20.85
N ALA A 32 -3.15 18.02 -21.52
CA ALA A 32 -3.97 19.20 -21.31
C ALA A 32 -4.31 19.32 -19.82
N ASP A 33 -4.76 20.51 -19.38
CA ASP A 33 -5.11 20.80 -17.98
C ASP A 33 -5.68 19.57 -17.25
N PRO A 34 -5.21 19.27 -16.02
CA PRO A 34 -5.60 18.06 -15.31
C PRO A 34 -7.12 17.93 -15.33
N PRO A 35 -7.66 16.77 -15.70
CA PRO A 35 -9.10 16.62 -15.85
C PRO A 35 -9.79 16.94 -14.53
N ALA A 36 -11.01 17.48 -14.61
CA ALA A 36 -11.83 17.61 -13.42
C ALA A 36 -12.03 16.22 -12.79
N PRO A 37 -12.11 16.14 -11.44
CA PRO A 37 -12.50 14.90 -10.78
C PRO A 37 -13.75 14.28 -11.39
N SER A 38 -13.74 12.97 -11.58
CA SER A 38 -14.91 12.18 -11.96
C SER A 38 -16.00 12.38 -10.92
N THR A 39 -17.23 12.53 -11.39
CA THR A 39 -18.42 12.59 -10.53
C THR A 39 -18.81 11.17 -10.13
N TYR A 40 -18.08 10.57 -9.20
CA TYR A 40 -18.42 9.30 -8.58
C TYR A 40 -18.88 9.55 -7.12
N PRO A 41 -19.83 8.77 -6.56
CA PRO A 41 -20.61 7.70 -7.21
C PRO A 41 -21.52 8.22 -8.30
N LEU A 42 -21.61 7.42 -9.37
CA LEU A 42 -22.29 7.80 -10.62
C LEU A 42 -23.77 8.14 -10.40
N ASP A 43 -24.43 7.59 -9.37
CA ASP A 43 -25.83 7.87 -9.04
C ASP A 43 -26.19 7.70 -7.53
N GLY A 44 -25.20 7.44 -6.65
CA GLY A 44 -25.42 7.00 -5.25
C GLY A 44 -25.22 8.04 -4.14
N GLY A 45 -24.66 9.21 -4.48
CA GLY A 45 -24.18 10.20 -3.51
C GLY A 45 -22.93 9.72 -2.75
N ALA A 46 -21.91 10.57 -2.65
CA ALA A 46 -20.72 10.26 -1.85
C ALA A 46 -21.10 10.04 -0.38
N CYS A 47 -20.44 9.11 0.31
CA CYS A 47 -20.77 8.78 1.70
C CYS A 47 -20.11 9.70 2.74
N GLY A 48 -19.74 10.92 2.35
CA GLY A 48 -19.02 11.90 3.18
C GLY A 48 -17.70 12.28 2.52
N ASN A 49 -16.59 12.09 3.25
CA ASN A 49 -15.23 12.48 2.86
C ASN A 49 -14.57 11.46 1.91
N GLU A 50 -15.29 11.07 0.87
CA GLU A 50 -14.81 10.16 -0.17
C GLU A 50 -13.73 10.83 -1.03
N TRP A 51 -12.80 10.04 -1.56
CA TRP A 51 -11.70 10.50 -2.40
C TRP A 51 -12.16 11.26 -3.65
N GLN A 52 -11.25 12.07 -4.19
CA GLN A 52 -11.40 12.63 -5.53
C GLN A 52 -10.84 11.66 -6.55
N TYR A 53 -11.63 11.30 -7.55
CA TYR A 53 -11.23 10.33 -8.57
C TYR A 53 -10.79 11.03 -9.87
N LEU A 54 -9.63 10.70 -10.42
CA LEU A 54 -9.16 11.22 -11.70
C LEU A 54 -8.94 10.09 -12.70
N ASN A 55 -9.23 10.37 -13.97
CA ASN A 55 -8.88 9.51 -15.11
C ASN A 55 -9.58 8.14 -15.15
N PHE A 56 -10.71 8.01 -14.46
CA PHE A 56 -11.61 6.88 -14.64
C PHE A 56 -12.58 7.16 -15.80
N ASP A 57 -12.73 6.20 -16.71
CA ASP A 57 -13.76 6.18 -17.73
C ASP A 57 -15.02 5.51 -17.16
N PRO A 58 -16.09 6.26 -16.81
CA PRO A 58 -17.29 5.66 -16.24
C PRO A 58 -18.05 4.77 -17.23
N THR A 59 -17.65 4.71 -18.50
CA THR A 59 -18.21 3.80 -19.50
C THR A 59 -17.43 2.49 -19.64
N SER A 60 -16.25 2.40 -19.02
CA SER A 60 -15.43 1.18 -18.92
C SER A 60 -15.91 0.30 -17.77
N ASP A 61 -16.24 -0.96 -18.05
CA ASP A 61 -16.64 -1.92 -17.01
C ASP A 61 -15.53 -2.12 -15.96
N THR A 62 -14.26 -2.06 -16.38
CA THR A 62 -13.11 -2.17 -15.48
C THR A 62 -13.02 -0.97 -14.54
N ASP A 63 -13.11 0.24 -15.07
CA ASP A 63 -13.02 1.46 -14.28
C ASP A 63 -14.22 1.59 -13.34
N GLN A 64 -15.41 1.16 -13.78
CA GLN A 64 -16.58 1.06 -12.90
C GLN A 64 -16.35 0.09 -11.74
N ALA A 65 -15.71 -1.06 -11.99
CA ALA A 65 -15.38 -2.02 -10.94
C ALA A 65 -14.35 -1.44 -9.96
N HIS A 66 -13.29 -0.78 -10.45
CA HIS A 66 -12.30 -0.10 -9.60
C HIS A 66 -12.93 0.99 -8.75
N LEU A 67 -13.77 1.85 -9.36
CA LEU A 67 -14.51 2.89 -8.65
C LEU A 67 -15.42 2.29 -7.57
N LEU A 68 -16.08 1.16 -7.85
CA LEU A 68 -16.91 0.47 -6.86
C LEU A 68 -16.07 -0.09 -5.69
N THR A 69 -14.89 -0.64 -5.95
CA THR A 69 -13.96 -1.06 -4.88
C THR A 69 -13.56 0.14 -4.02
N LEU A 70 -13.10 1.24 -4.64
CA LEU A 70 -12.71 2.45 -3.93
C LEU A 70 -13.86 3.02 -3.09
N HIS A 71 -15.06 3.05 -3.65
CA HIS A 71 -16.28 3.47 -2.96
C HIS A 71 -16.55 2.61 -1.73
N ASN A 72 -16.56 1.30 -1.90
CA ASN A 72 -16.95 0.37 -0.84
C ASN A 72 -15.98 0.42 0.34
N VAL A 73 -14.68 0.62 0.10
CA VAL A 73 -13.66 0.73 1.15
C VAL A 73 -13.96 1.90 2.10
N ILE A 74 -14.47 3.01 1.57
CA ILE A 74 -14.87 4.17 2.38
C ILE A 74 -16.30 3.99 2.91
N CYS A 75 -17.25 3.69 2.04
CA CYS A 75 -18.68 3.81 2.34
C CYS A 75 -19.27 2.64 3.12
N SER A 76 -18.58 1.51 3.18
CA SER A 76 -18.90 0.45 4.16
C SER A 76 -18.50 0.84 5.58
N GLY A 77 -17.66 1.87 5.76
CA GLY A 77 -17.01 2.22 7.01
C GLY A 77 -15.77 1.36 7.31
N GLU A 78 -15.37 0.46 6.41
CA GLU A 78 -14.19 -0.42 6.54
C GLU A 78 -12.92 0.37 6.86
N MET A 79 -12.59 1.38 6.04
CA MET A 79 -11.37 2.18 6.24
C MET A 79 -11.36 2.93 7.58
N ARG A 80 -12.50 3.49 8.00
CA ARG A 80 -12.63 4.11 9.32
C ARG A 80 -12.51 3.10 10.44
N ALA A 81 -13.07 1.90 10.27
CA ALA A 81 -12.95 0.86 11.27
C ALA A 81 -11.49 0.45 11.46
N ILE A 82 -10.76 0.09 10.40
CA ILE A 82 -9.36 -0.34 10.54
C ILE A 82 -8.48 0.77 11.13
N SER A 83 -8.63 2.02 10.67
CA SER A 83 -7.84 3.15 11.16
C SER A 83 -8.17 3.46 12.62
N SER A 84 -9.45 3.45 12.99
CA SER A 84 -9.86 3.69 14.38
C SER A 84 -9.41 2.59 15.33
N TRP A 85 -9.42 1.33 14.90
CA TRP A 85 -8.92 0.23 15.72
C TRP A 85 -7.41 0.29 15.87
N GLY A 86 -6.67 0.65 14.82
CA GLY A 86 -5.23 0.91 14.94
C GLY A 86 -4.92 2.07 15.90
N ALA A 87 -5.69 3.17 15.86
CA ALA A 87 -5.55 4.26 16.82
C ALA A 87 -5.79 3.76 18.27
N THR A 88 -6.84 2.97 18.50
CA THR A 88 -7.09 2.35 19.81
C THR A 88 -5.95 1.44 20.24
N SER A 89 -5.37 0.66 19.32
CA SER A 89 -4.22 -0.21 19.61
C SER A 89 -3.01 0.57 20.11
N ALA A 90 -2.72 1.73 19.50
CA ALA A 90 -1.68 2.64 19.99
C ALA A 90 -2.00 3.24 21.35
N GLN A 91 -3.26 3.64 21.60
CA GLN A 91 -3.68 4.15 22.90
C GLN A 91 -3.58 3.11 24.02
N ASP A 92 -3.95 1.85 23.73
CA ASP A 92 -3.96 0.76 24.70
C ASP A 92 -2.60 0.07 24.83
N VAL A 93 -1.68 0.32 23.89
CA VAL A 93 -0.37 -0.34 23.77
C VAL A 93 -0.52 -1.86 23.83
N ASN A 94 -1.46 -2.39 23.05
CA ASN A 94 -1.83 -3.81 23.08
C ASN A 94 -0.88 -4.68 22.24
N VAL A 95 -1.15 -5.99 22.16
CA VAL A 95 -0.26 -6.94 21.47
C VAL A 95 -0.01 -6.56 20.00
N PRO A 96 -1.03 -6.27 19.17
CA PRO A 96 -0.80 -5.76 17.83
C PRO A 96 0.11 -4.54 17.79
N TYR A 97 -0.08 -3.52 18.66
CA TYR A 97 0.79 -2.34 18.67
C TYR A 97 2.27 -2.72 18.83
N LYS A 98 2.56 -3.54 19.85
CA LYS A 98 3.93 -3.96 20.21
C LYS A 98 4.63 -4.78 19.13
N ARG A 99 3.89 -5.33 18.17
CA ARG A 99 4.45 -6.06 17.02
C ARG A 99 4.97 -5.14 15.92
N TYR A 100 4.39 -3.94 15.78
CA TYR A 100 4.72 -3.02 14.67
C TYR A 100 5.36 -1.71 15.12
N PHE A 101 5.30 -1.39 16.42
CA PHE A 101 5.86 -0.19 17.02
C PHE A 101 6.54 -0.51 18.36
N PRO A 102 7.62 0.21 18.72
CA PRO A 102 8.19 0.15 20.07
C PRO A 102 7.22 0.77 21.09
N GLU A 103 7.28 0.28 22.33
CA GLU A 103 6.66 0.97 23.46
C GLU A 103 7.51 2.19 23.84
N ASN A 104 6.84 3.31 24.17
CA ASN A 104 7.51 4.50 24.67
C ASN A 104 8.43 4.17 25.86
N ASP A 105 9.64 4.72 25.87
CA ASP A 105 10.52 4.65 27.03
C ASP A 105 9.92 5.51 28.18
N PRO A 106 9.50 4.93 29.31
CA PRO A 106 8.93 5.69 30.42
C PRO A 106 9.92 6.66 31.07
N ASP A 107 11.23 6.52 30.80
CA ASP A 107 12.28 7.42 31.26
C ASP A 107 12.62 8.53 30.23
N ASP A 108 12.09 8.47 29.00
CA ASP A 108 12.20 9.50 27.98
C ASP A 108 10.87 10.24 27.78
N ALA A 109 10.76 11.42 28.38
CA ALA A 109 9.54 12.23 28.29
C ALA A 109 9.30 12.83 26.89
N ASP A 110 10.30 12.76 25.99
CA ASP A 110 10.17 13.20 24.61
C ASP A 110 9.76 12.05 23.67
N ASP A 111 9.69 10.81 24.17
CA ASP A 111 9.17 9.65 23.45
C ASP A 111 7.64 9.67 23.43
N VAL A 112 7.08 9.96 22.26
CA VAL A 112 5.65 10.17 22.00
C VAL A 112 5.15 9.29 20.86
N THR A 113 5.83 8.15 20.63
CA THR A 113 5.53 7.18 19.57
C THR A 113 4.05 6.82 19.55
N GLU A 114 3.50 6.38 20.69
CA GLU A 114 2.09 6.02 20.85
C GLU A 114 1.13 7.16 20.46
N GLU A 115 1.45 8.40 20.85
CA GLU A 115 0.62 9.59 20.57
C GLU A 115 0.67 9.94 19.08
N ASN A 116 1.86 9.92 18.46
CA ASN A 116 2.04 10.12 17.04
C ASN A 116 1.27 9.09 16.22
N VAL A 117 1.33 7.82 16.62
CA VAL A 117 0.63 6.73 15.92
C VAL A 117 -0.89 6.89 16.05
N TYR A 118 -1.37 7.24 17.25
CA TYR A 118 -2.77 7.57 17.48
C TYR A 118 -3.23 8.74 16.60
N ASP A 119 -2.50 9.85 16.58
CA ASP A 119 -2.87 11.08 15.88
C ASP A 119 -2.91 10.90 14.36
N VAL A 120 -1.96 10.16 13.79
CA VAL A 120 -1.96 9.77 12.37
C VAL A 120 -3.22 8.98 12.02
N LEU A 121 -3.54 7.95 12.80
CA LEU A 121 -4.65 7.04 12.49
C LEU A 121 -6.01 7.65 12.77
N ILE A 122 -6.16 8.46 13.83
CA ILE A 122 -7.42 9.15 14.13
C ILE A 122 -7.72 10.25 13.11
N LYS A 123 -6.69 10.90 12.56
CA LYS A 123 -6.85 11.88 11.48
C LYS A 123 -7.42 11.25 10.21
N ILE A 124 -6.99 10.02 9.89
CA ILE A 124 -7.59 9.23 8.80
C ILE A 124 -9.01 8.76 9.18
N ALA A 125 -9.19 8.19 10.37
CA ALA A 125 -10.49 7.64 10.80
C ALA A 125 -11.60 8.71 10.95
N GLY A 126 -11.21 9.92 11.31
CA GLY A 126 -12.08 11.01 11.75
C GLY A 126 -12.06 11.16 13.27
N GLU A 127 -11.76 12.37 13.73
CA GLU A 127 -11.64 12.79 15.13
C GLU A 127 -12.99 12.78 15.87
N SER A 128 -14.10 12.76 15.13
CA SER A 128 -15.44 12.74 15.71
C SER A 128 -16.36 11.73 15.05
N SER A 129 -17.38 11.29 15.80
CA SER A 129 -18.47 10.47 15.27
C SER A 129 -19.35 11.23 14.26
N THR A 130 -19.18 12.55 14.15
CA THR A 130 -19.90 13.39 13.18
C THR A 130 -19.15 13.56 11.86
N ASP A 131 -17.90 13.10 11.75
CA ASP A 131 -17.08 13.24 10.52
C ASP A 131 -17.57 12.32 9.38
N GLY A 132 -18.56 11.47 9.63
CA GLY A 132 -19.15 10.59 8.62
C GLY A 132 -18.39 9.27 8.51
N MET A 133 -18.22 8.75 7.30
CA MET A 133 -17.64 7.42 7.08
C MET A 133 -16.11 7.37 7.19
N ILE A 134 -15.43 8.51 7.16
CA ILE A 134 -13.97 8.65 7.29
C ILE A 134 -13.61 10.11 7.63
N GLY A 135 -12.38 10.41 8.05
CA GLY A 135 -11.92 11.76 8.38
C GLY A 135 -11.96 12.74 7.21
N GLU A 136 -12.18 14.03 7.52
CA GLU A 136 -12.32 15.10 6.51
C GLU A 136 -11.10 15.23 5.60
N VAL A 137 -9.90 15.00 6.15
CA VAL A 137 -8.65 15.06 5.41
C VAL A 137 -8.65 14.16 4.17
N VAL A 138 -9.30 12.98 4.26
CA VAL A 138 -9.31 11.98 3.19
C VAL A 138 -10.10 12.45 1.96
N GLY A 139 -11.11 13.31 2.16
CA GLY A 139 -11.85 13.92 1.03
C GLY A 139 -11.00 14.88 0.18
N GLY A 140 -9.84 15.29 0.72
CA GLY A 140 -8.83 16.04 -0.02
C GLY A 140 -7.91 15.18 -0.89
N PHE A 141 -7.84 13.87 -0.64
CA PHE A 141 -6.93 12.98 -1.37
C PHE A 141 -7.46 12.65 -2.76
N VAL A 142 -6.52 12.36 -3.65
CA VAL A 142 -6.78 12.14 -5.06
C VAL A 142 -6.33 10.74 -5.45
N ILE A 143 -7.23 9.96 -6.02
CA ILE A 143 -6.89 8.68 -6.68
C ILE A 143 -6.83 8.92 -8.18
N ASP A 144 -5.67 8.70 -8.78
CA ASP A 144 -5.47 8.83 -10.23
C ASP A 144 -5.38 7.45 -10.87
N ASN A 145 -6.27 7.15 -11.83
CA ASN A 145 -6.25 5.87 -12.55
C ASN A 145 -5.12 5.78 -13.60
N LEU A 146 -4.42 6.88 -13.89
CA LEU A 146 -3.19 6.83 -14.68
C LEU A 146 -1.99 6.63 -13.78
N ASP A 147 -1.08 5.75 -14.22
CA ASP A 147 0.27 5.64 -13.69
C ASP A 147 1.06 6.92 -14.05
N PHE A 148 0.88 7.96 -13.24
CA PHE A 148 1.35 9.31 -13.51
C PHE A 148 2.86 9.49 -13.36
N ASN A 149 3.52 8.66 -12.55
CA ASN A 149 4.99 8.61 -12.40
C ASN A 149 5.66 7.40 -13.04
N GLY A 150 4.92 6.36 -13.44
CA GLY A 150 5.44 5.21 -14.17
C GLY A 150 5.92 4.06 -13.26
N ASP A 151 5.60 4.09 -11.97
CA ASP A 151 6.16 3.17 -10.99
C ASP A 151 5.62 1.74 -11.18
N CYS A 152 4.32 1.58 -11.45
CA CYS A 152 3.73 0.28 -11.77
C CYS A 152 4.26 -0.34 -13.06
N ALA A 153 4.72 0.49 -14.01
CA ALA A 153 5.34 0.01 -15.23
C ALA A 153 6.80 -0.42 -15.02
N SER A 154 7.44 0.08 -13.95
CA SER A 154 8.83 -0.21 -13.62
C SER A 154 9.00 -1.52 -12.85
N ASP A 155 7.99 -1.90 -12.07
CA ASP A 155 7.94 -3.13 -11.29
C ASP A 155 6.50 -3.70 -11.30
N SER A 156 6.36 -4.95 -11.76
CA SER A 156 5.06 -5.61 -11.88
C SER A 156 4.44 -5.98 -10.54
N ASP A 157 5.24 -6.01 -9.47
CA ASP A 157 4.84 -6.46 -8.15
C ASP A 157 4.42 -5.28 -7.26
N THR A 158 4.66 -4.03 -7.70
CA THR A 158 4.16 -2.82 -7.03
C THR A 158 2.64 -2.88 -6.92
N LEU A 159 2.12 -2.65 -5.71
CA LEU A 159 0.69 -2.67 -5.43
C LEU A 159 0.06 -1.30 -5.68
N ALA A 160 0.71 -0.25 -5.21
CA ALA A 160 0.31 1.15 -5.36
C ALA A 160 1.51 2.05 -5.09
N TYR A 161 1.33 3.36 -5.29
CA TYR A 161 2.25 4.38 -4.82
C TYR A 161 1.52 5.70 -4.59
N THR A 162 2.14 6.54 -3.76
CA THR A 162 1.71 7.90 -3.48
C THR A 162 2.85 8.86 -3.73
N ASP A 163 2.63 9.84 -4.61
CA ASP A 163 3.65 10.84 -4.94
C ASP A 163 3.00 12.14 -5.43
N THR A 164 3.81 13.20 -5.50
CA THR A 164 3.44 14.48 -6.11
C THR A 164 3.50 14.39 -7.62
N ASP A 165 2.36 14.53 -8.30
CA ASP A 165 2.32 14.62 -9.76
C ASP A 165 3.00 15.92 -10.21
N THR A 166 4.09 15.79 -10.97
CA THR A 166 4.86 16.93 -11.50
C THR A 166 4.06 17.85 -12.43
N LEU A 167 2.92 17.40 -12.96
CA LEU A 167 2.08 18.16 -13.88
C LEU A 167 1.17 19.17 -13.16
N ASP A 168 0.66 18.82 -11.98
CA ASP A 168 -0.28 19.66 -11.22
C ASP A 168 0.12 19.93 -9.76
N SER A 169 1.27 19.39 -9.34
CA SER A 169 1.85 19.56 -8.00
C SER A 169 0.94 19.11 -6.87
N ARG A 170 0.04 18.15 -7.13
CA ARG A 170 -0.78 17.51 -6.10
C ARG A 170 -0.22 16.15 -5.75
N GLU A 171 -0.26 15.81 -4.47
CA GLU A 171 -0.10 14.44 -3.99
C GLU A 171 -1.30 13.61 -4.47
N LYS A 172 -1.01 12.42 -4.99
CA LYS A 172 -2.01 11.49 -5.54
C LYS A 172 -1.61 10.06 -5.22
N ILE A 173 -2.60 9.19 -5.11
CA ILE A 173 -2.43 7.74 -5.04
C ILE A 173 -2.70 7.17 -6.42
N HIS A 174 -1.89 6.22 -6.85
CA HIS A 174 -2.22 5.34 -7.96
C HIS A 174 -2.15 3.88 -7.51
N PHE A 175 -3.23 3.15 -7.77
CA PHE A 175 -3.32 1.71 -7.47
C PHE A 175 -2.95 0.89 -8.72
N CYS A 176 -1.85 0.14 -8.64
CA CYS A 176 -1.36 -0.73 -9.72
C CYS A 176 -2.26 -1.96 -9.92
N SER A 177 -2.09 -2.66 -11.04
CA SER A 177 -2.91 -3.83 -11.40
C SER A 177 -3.03 -4.91 -10.32
N PRO A 178 -1.96 -5.30 -9.58
CA PRO A 178 -2.07 -6.35 -8.57
C PRO A 178 -2.99 -5.98 -7.38
N SER A 179 -3.09 -4.70 -7.00
CA SER A 179 -3.92 -4.26 -5.87
C SER A 179 -5.40 -4.61 -6.07
N TRP A 180 -5.93 -4.46 -7.28
CA TRP A 180 -7.32 -4.74 -7.63
C TRP A 180 -7.72 -6.21 -7.50
N THR A 181 -6.74 -7.11 -7.33
CA THR A 181 -6.97 -8.54 -7.08
C THR A 181 -7.06 -8.89 -5.60
N ARG A 182 -6.73 -7.94 -4.71
CA ARG A 182 -6.84 -8.15 -3.26
C ARG A 182 -8.31 -8.18 -2.84
N PRO A 183 -8.65 -9.04 -1.88
CA PRO A 183 -10.01 -9.11 -1.37
C PRO A 183 -10.37 -7.83 -0.59
N ASN A 184 -11.66 -7.61 -0.38
CA ASN A 184 -12.10 -6.70 0.68
C ASN A 184 -11.87 -7.39 2.03
N ILE A 185 -11.73 -6.61 3.10
CA ILE A 185 -11.49 -7.20 4.42
C ILE A 185 -12.64 -8.13 4.85
N ALA A 186 -13.87 -7.80 4.44
CA ALA A 186 -15.07 -8.57 4.75
C ALA A 186 -15.11 -9.96 4.08
N ASP A 187 -14.30 -10.17 3.04
CA ASP A 187 -14.20 -11.45 2.34
C ASP A 187 -13.17 -12.39 2.99
N LEU A 188 -12.33 -11.86 3.89
CA LEU A 188 -11.35 -12.66 4.64
C LEU A 188 -12.05 -13.63 5.59
N GLN A 189 -11.46 -14.80 5.78
CA GLN A 189 -12.03 -15.86 6.62
C GLN A 189 -11.06 -16.18 7.75
N CYS A 190 -11.49 -15.93 8.99
CA CYS A 190 -10.66 -16.13 10.19
C CYS A 190 -10.05 -17.55 10.29
N ALA A 191 -10.78 -18.56 9.82
CA ALA A 191 -10.34 -19.96 9.81
C ALA A 191 -9.17 -20.25 8.85
N ASN A 192 -8.86 -19.33 7.93
CA ASN A 192 -7.76 -19.48 6.98
C ASN A 192 -6.44 -18.92 7.52
N PHE A 193 -6.45 -18.21 8.65
CA PHE A 193 -5.26 -17.61 9.20
C PHE A 193 -4.44 -18.63 10.02
N ALA A 194 -3.13 -18.43 10.01
CA ALA A 194 -2.22 -19.09 10.94
C ALA A 194 -2.40 -18.54 12.37
N ALA A 195 -1.61 -19.05 13.31
CA ALA A 195 -1.58 -18.55 14.68
C ALA A 195 -0.83 -17.20 14.82
N TYR A 196 -0.19 -16.72 13.75
CA TYR A 196 0.53 -15.45 13.67
C TYR A 196 0.01 -14.60 12.51
N ALA A 197 0.17 -13.28 12.61
CA ALA A 197 -0.16 -12.33 11.56
C ALA A 197 0.78 -12.46 10.36
N SER A 198 0.23 -12.47 9.15
CA SER A 198 1.00 -12.66 7.91
C SER A 198 0.29 -12.04 6.71
N THR A 199 0.92 -12.12 5.54
CA THR A 199 0.35 -11.69 4.25
C THR A 199 -0.94 -12.42 3.86
N ALA A 200 -1.33 -13.50 4.55
CA ALA A 200 -2.64 -14.14 4.37
C ALA A 200 -3.81 -13.21 4.76
N MET A 201 -3.55 -12.18 5.57
CA MET A 201 -4.52 -11.15 5.94
C MET A 201 -4.68 -10.07 4.86
N ASP A 202 -3.84 -10.06 3.82
CA ASP A 202 -3.73 -8.93 2.91
C ASP A 202 -5.07 -8.59 2.22
N ALA A 203 -5.40 -7.31 2.21
CA ALA A 203 -6.65 -6.76 1.71
C ALA A 203 -6.42 -5.43 1.00
N PHE A 204 -7.34 -5.05 0.11
CA PHE A 204 -7.26 -3.79 -0.61
C PHE A 204 -7.23 -2.59 0.35
N SER A 205 -7.99 -2.63 1.45
CA SER A 205 -8.01 -1.56 2.45
C SER A 205 -6.70 -1.39 3.19
N ARG A 206 -5.91 -2.46 3.37
CA ARG A 206 -4.55 -2.35 3.93
C ARG A 206 -3.63 -1.59 2.99
N ILE A 207 -3.67 -1.90 1.70
CA ILE A 207 -2.92 -1.15 0.67
C ILE A 207 -3.37 0.32 0.70
N ALA A 208 -4.68 0.57 0.67
CA ALA A 208 -5.19 1.93 0.67
C ALA A 208 -4.78 2.72 1.93
N LEU A 209 -4.77 2.09 3.10
CA LEU A 209 -4.32 2.72 4.34
C LEU A 209 -2.83 3.05 4.30
N HIS A 210 -1.99 2.12 3.84
CA HIS A 210 -0.56 2.36 3.60
C HIS A 210 -0.36 3.63 2.77
N GLU A 211 -1.00 3.70 1.61
CA GLU A 211 -0.87 4.85 0.70
C GLU A 211 -1.39 6.17 1.30
N MET A 212 -2.49 6.11 2.08
CA MET A 212 -2.98 7.30 2.77
C MET A 212 -1.95 7.89 3.73
N THR A 213 -1.14 7.05 4.40
CA THR A 213 -0.15 7.54 5.36
C THR A 213 0.98 8.35 4.72
N HIS A 214 1.26 8.12 3.43
CA HIS A 214 2.26 8.88 2.69
C HIS A 214 1.88 10.33 2.40
N TYR A 215 0.61 10.72 2.52
CA TYR A 215 0.23 12.13 2.32
C TYR A 215 0.92 13.00 3.36
N ALA A 216 1.55 14.10 2.92
CA ALA A 216 2.30 14.98 3.82
C ALA A 216 1.41 15.52 4.95
N VAL A 217 0.14 15.81 4.63
CA VAL A 217 -0.84 16.28 5.62
C VAL A 217 -1.12 15.23 6.71
N ILE A 218 -0.96 13.93 6.44
CA ILE A 218 -1.07 12.90 7.49
C ILE A 218 0.17 12.94 8.38
N GLY A 219 1.36 12.95 7.77
CA GLY A 219 2.62 13.02 8.50
C GLY A 219 2.76 14.23 9.43
N GLU A 220 2.16 15.38 9.08
CA GLU A 220 2.09 16.58 9.93
C GLU A 220 1.41 16.35 11.29
N ALA A 221 0.64 15.27 11.46
CA ALA A 221 0.00 14.91 12.72
C ALA A 221 0.90 14.10 13.66
N GLY A 222 2.09 13.67 13.22
CA GLY A 222 3.01 12.88 14.04
C GLY A 222 4.48 13.20 13.74
N PRO A 223 5.29 12.23 13.31
CA PRO A 223 6.75 12.39 13.19
C PRO A 223 7.20 13.24 11.98
N GLY A 224 6.26 13.70 11.16
CA GLY A 224 6.53 14.29 9.84
C GLY A 224 6.24 13.28 8.72
N GLN A 225 6.92 13.42 7.58
CA GLN A 225 6.68 12.58 6.39
C GLN A 225 6.83 11.09 6.70
N ILE A 226 5.76 10.32 6.53
CA ILE A 226 5.77 8.85 6.58
C ILE A 226 6.12 8.34 5.19
N GLY A 227 7.10 7.45 5.12
CA GLY A 227 7.60 6.84 3.89
C GLY A 227 7.70 5.33 4.04
N ASP A 228 8.59 4.75 3.25
CA ASP A 228 8.92 3.33 3.34
C ASP A 228 10.30 3.15 3.97
N ALA A 229 10.32 2.59 5.17
CA ALA A 229 11.56 2.33 5.88
C ALA A 229 12.26 1.08 5.33
N LYS A 230 13.56 0.99 5.56
CA LYS A 230 14.38 -0.17 5.20
C LYS A 230 14.93 -0.82 6.45
N ASN A 231 15.03 -2.15 6.41
CA ASN A 231 15.72 -2.94 7.40
C ASN A 231 17.25 -2.82 7.23
N ASP A 232 18.02 -3.40 8.16
CA ASP A 232 19.48 -3.33 8.15
C ASP A 232 20.11 -3.98 6.92
N ASP A 233 19.40 -4.90 6.26
CA ASP A 233 19.81 -5.54 5.01
C ASP A 233 19.68 -4.62 3.78
N GLY A 234 19.04 -3.45 3.93
CA GLY A 234 18.85 -2.45 2.88
C GLY A 234 17.59 -2.63 2.02
N ASP A 235 16.80 -3.66 2.27
CA ASP A 235 15.50 -3.89 1.64
C ASP A 235 14.38 -3.24 2.45
N TYR A 236 13.28 -2.90 1.76
CA TYR A 236 12.14 -2.22 2.39
C TYR A 236 11.44 -3.13 3.40
N ALA A 237 10.96 -2.54 4.49
CA ALA A 237 10.21 -3.21 5.54
C ALA A 237 8.74 -3.45 5.13
N TYR A 238 8.53 -4.03 3.95
CA TYR A 238 7.22 -4.43 3.46
C TYR A 238 6.83 -5.80 4.00
N GLU A 239 5.54 -6.01 4.26
CA GLU A 239 4.95 -7.21 4.86
C GLU A 239 5.18 -7.34 6.39
N PRO A 240 4.29 -8.02 7.12
CA PRO A 240 4.33 -8.05 8.59
C PRO A 240 5.67 -8.52 9.15
N GLU A 241 6.25 -9.57 8.56
CA GLU A 241 7.50 -10.17 9.02
C GLU A 241 8.67 -9.17 8.95
N ARG A 242 8.73 -8.35 7.90
CA ARG A 242 9.79 -7.35 7.76
C ARG A 242 9.57 -6.13 8.64
N VAL A 243 8.31 -5.76 8.89
CA VAL A 243 8.00 -4.70 9.85
C VAL A 243 8.37 -5.13 11.27
N HIS A 244 8.12 -6.39 11.64
CA HIS A 244 8.51 -6.88 12.96
C HIS A 244 10.04 -6.87 13.11
N ALA A 245 10.77 -7.28 12.07
CA ALA A 245 12.23 -7.13 12.05
C ALA A 245 12.66 -5.66 12.20
N LEU A 246 11.94 -4.71 11.59
CA LEU A 246 12.21 -3.27 11.75
C LEU A 246 12.10 -2.81 13.21
N VAL A 247 11.12 -3.33 13.97
CA VAL A 247 10.96 -3.02 15.40
C VAL A 247 12.19 -3.49 16.21
N GLU A 248 12.72 -4.66 15.90
CA GLU A 248 13.87 -5.22 16.60
C GLU A 248 15.20 -4.54 16.21
N GLU A 249 15.38 -4.27 14.92
CA GLU A 249 16.62 -3.75 14.34
C GLU A 249 16.74 -2.24 14.50
N ASN A 250 15.68 -1.51 14.18
CA ASN A 250 15.66 -0.05 14.07
C ASN A 250 14.30 0.53 14.53
N PRO A 251 13.95 0.41 15.84
CA PRO A 251 12.62 0.76 16.34
C PRO A 251 12.20 2.20 16.02
N GLY A 252 13.13 3.15 16.00
CA GLY A 252 12.84 4.55 15.65
C GLY A 252 12.46 4.79 14.19
N LEU A 253 12.56 3.78 13.32
CA LEU A 253 12.08 3.86 11.93
C LEU A 253 10.62 3.42 11.77
N CYS A 254 10.04 2.74 12.76
CA CYS A 254 8.67 2.24 12.69
C CYS A 254 7.64 3.39 12.55
N GLU A 255 7.84 4.50 13.25
CA GLU A 255 6.99 5.70 13.15
C GLU A 255 6.99 6.36 11.77
N ILE A 256 8.04 6.15 10.97
CA ILE A 256 8.10 6.74 9.62
C ILE A 256 7.88 5.69 8.53
N ASN A 257 7.40 4.50 8.89
CA ASN A 257 7.15 3.39 7.97
C ASN A 257 5.65 3.18 7.76
N ALA A 258 5.15 3.41 6.54
CA ALA A 258 3.73 3.28 6.20
C ALA A 258 3.16 1.88 6.50
N ASP A 259 3.95 0.83 6.25
CA ASP A 259 3.52 -0.55 6.49
C ASP A 259 3.34 -0.88 7.98
N SER A 260 4.06 -0.19 8.89
CA SER A 260 3.83 -0.32 10.34
C SER A 260 2.42 0.09 10.74
N TYR A 261 1.92 1.20 10.19
CA TYR A 261 0.56 1.66 10.42
C TYR A 261 -0.48 0.71 9.82
N ALA A 262 -0.26 0.31 8.57
CA ALA A 262 -1.22 -0.46 7.80
C ALA A 262 -1.42 -1.87 8.36
N TRP A 263 -0.33 -2.58 8.67
CA TRP A 263 -0.40 -3.94 9.20
C TRP A 263 -0.91 -3.98 10.64
N MET A 264 -0.47 -3.05 11.50
CA MET A 264 -0.97 -2.94 12.87
C MET A 264 -2.49 -2.71 12.91
N SER A 265 -2.97 -1.79 12.08
CA SER A 265 -4.41 -1.46 12.00
C SER A 265 -5.24 -2.64 11.51
N LEU A 266 -4.76 -3.33 10.48
CA LEU A 266 -5.40 -4.53 9.93
C LEU A 266 -5.41 -5.68 10.96
N GLU A 267 -4.27 -5.97 11.59
CA GLU A 267 -4.16 -7.03 12.58
C GLU A 267 -5.07 -6.76 13.79
N THR A 268 -5.11 -5.52 14.26
CA THR A 268 -5.99 -5.13 15.38
C THR A 268 -7.45 -5.36 15.03
N TRP A 269 -7.89 -4.91 13.84
CA TRP A 269 -9.26 -5.10 13.39
C TRP A 269 -9.61 -6.59 13.26
N LEU A 270 -8.72 -7.37 12.62
CA LEU A 270 -8.94 -8.81 12.43
C LEU A 270 -8.96 -9.54 13.78
N SER A 271 -8.13 -9.12 14.73
CA SER A 271 -8.11 -9.72 16.06
C SER A 271 -9.45 -9.57 16.77
N GLN A 272 -10.05 -8.38 16.68
CA GLN A 272 -11.38 -8.10 17.23
C GLN A 272 -12.48 -8.85 16.48
N TYR A 273 -12.47 -8.77 15.14
CA TYR A 273 -13.45 -9.42 14.28
C TYR A 273 -13.47 -10.94 14.51
N CYS A 274 -12.31 -11.58 14.40
CA CYS A 274 -12.18 -13.03 14.50
C CYS A 274 -12.39 -13.57 15.90
N SER A 275 -12.03 -12.82 16.95
CA SER A 275 -12.34 -13.19 18.33
C SER A 275 -13.84 -13.14 18.64
N SER A 276 -14.60 -12.31 17.91
CA SER A 276 -16.06 -12.22 18.05
C SER A 276 -16.82 -13.31 17.27
N GLU A 277 -16.25 -13.82 16.17
CA GLU A 277 -16.83 -14.91 15.37
C GLU A 277 -16.54 -16.30 15.93
N ALA A 278 -15.34 -16.50 16.49
CA ALA A 278 -14.99 -17.73 17.18
C ALA A 278 -15.74 -17.77 18.52
N ASP A 279 -16.21 -18.94 18.97
CA ASP A 279 -16.52 -19.18 20.40
C ASP A 279 -15.15 -19.14 21.10
N PRO A 280 -14.70 -17.97 21.60
CA PRO A 280 -13.28 -17.79 21.84
C PRO A 280 -12.89 -18.73 22.99
N PRO A 281 -11.77 -19.46 22.89
CA PRO A 281 -11.31 -20.29 24.00
C PRO A 281 -11.29 -19.42 25.26
N THR A 282 -12.03 -19.84 26.30
CA THR A 282 -12.20 -19.06 27.53
C THR A 282 -10.85 -18.60 28.05
N GLY A 283 -10.61 -17.29 28.11
CA GLY A 283 -9.37 -16.69 28.63
C GLY A 283 -8.45 -16.05 27.58
N ARG A 284 -8.86 -15.89 26.32
CA ARG A 284 -8.19 -14.98 25.38
C ARG A 284 -8.55 -13.52 25.67
N ASP A 285 -7.56 -12.65 25.54
CA ASP A 285 -7.76 -11.21 25.37
C ASP A 285 -8.43 -10.99 24.01
N ASP A 286 -9.51 -10.22 23.94
CA ASP A 286 -10.26 -9.99 22.69
C ASP A 286 -9.45 -9.15 21.68
N THR A 287 -8.31 -8.61 22.11
CA THR A 287 -7.33 -7.91 21.28
C THR A 287 -6.26 -8.80 20.64
N ASP A 288 -6.21 -10.11 20.93
CA ASP A 288 -5.12 -11.00 20.47
C ASP A 288 -5.62 -12.32 19.87
N TYR A 289 -6.02 -12.29 18.60
CA TYR A 289 -6.40 -13.50 17.85
C TYR A 289 -5.17 -14.32 17.42
N PHE A 290 -4.10 -13.61 17.04
CA PHE A 290 -2.82 -14.15 16.59
C PHE A 290 -1.89 -14.39 17.78
N THR A 291 -2.00 -15.57 18.40
CA THR A 291 -1.32 -15.86 19.67
C THR A 291 0.17 -16.17 19.55
N GLU A 292 0.73 -16.24 18.35
CA GLU A 292 2.15 -16.51 18.09
C GLU A 292 2.79 -15.30 17.41
N ASP A 293 4.04 -15.02 17.75
CA ASP A 293 4.88 -14.11 16.96
C ASP A 293 5.17 -14.76 15.60
N PRO A 294 5.25 -13.99 14.50
CA PRO A 294 5.63 -14.59 13.24
C PRO A 294 7.07 -15.11 13.30
N PRO A 295 7.41 -16.02 12.37
CA PRO A 295 8.79 -16.45 12.21
C PRO A 295 9.73 -15.26 12.07
N ALA A 296 10.90 -15.36 12.66
CA ALA A 296 11.96 -14.37 12.44
C ALA A 296 12.20 -14.21 10.95
N TYR A 297 12.34 -12.96 10.49
CA TYR A 297 12.74 -12.69 9.13
C TYR A 297 14.15 -13.26 8.89
N GLU A 298 14.26 -14.19 7.97
CA GLU A 298 15.54 -14.71 7.50
C GLU A 298 15.83 -14.06 6.14
N PRO A 299 16.84 -13.19 6.02
CA PRO A 299 17.22 -12.61 4.75
C PRO A 299 17.44 -13.73 3.75
N GLY A 300 16.64 -13.76 2.69
CA GLY A 300 16.77 -14.78 1.65
C GLY A 300 18.20 -14.74 1.14
N THR A 301 18.96 -15.83 1.29
CA THR A 301 20.24 -15.95 0.59
C THR A 301 19.96 -15.74 -0.89
N PRO A 302 20.58 -14.76 -1.57
CA PRO A 302 20.36 -14.57 -3.00
C PRO A 302 20.88 -15.82 -3.73
N GLY A 303 20.01 -16.78 -4.05
CA GLY A 303 20.48 -18.04 -4.63
C GLY A 303 19.49 -19.21 -4.73
N ASP A 304 18.53 -19.38 -3.83
CA ASP A 304 17.68 -20.59 -3.84
C ASP A 304 16.26 -20.29 -4.35
N SER A 305 16.18 -19.93 -5.63
CA SER A 305 15.00 -20.30 -6.40
C SER A 305 15.06 -21.81 -6.62
N ASP A 306 14.52 -22.59 -5.69
CA ASP A 306 14.34 -24.03 -5.83
C ASP A 306 13.36 -24.28 -6.99
N GLY A 307 13.96 -24.40 -8.17
CA GLY A 307 13.43 -25.28 -9.18
C GLY A 307 13.52 -26.70 -8.66
N ASP A 308 12.40 -27.23 -8.21
CA ASP A 308 12.14 -28.67 -8.32
C ASP A 308 10.70 -28.88 -8.79
N SER A 309 10.61 -28.94 -10.12
CA SER A 309 9.53 -29.61 -10.82
C SER A 309 9.77 -31.12 -10.76
N ASP A 310 8.90 -31.84 -10.06
CA ASP A 310 8.61 -33.26 -10.31
C ASP A 310 7.10 -33.44 -10.54
#